data_AF-A0A2D3RD55-F1
#
_entry.id   AF-A0A2D3RD55-F1
#
_cell.length_a   1.000
_cell.length_b   1.000
_cell.length_c   1.000
_cell.angle_alpha   90.00
_cell.angle_beta   90.00
_cell.angle_gamma   90.00
#
_symmetry.space_group_name_H-M   'P 1'
#
loop_
_entity.id
_entity.type
_entity.pdbx_description
1 polymer ?
#
loop_
_entity_poly.entity_id
_entity_poly.type
_entity_poly.pdbx_seq_one_letter_code
_entity_poly.pdbx_strand_id
1 'polypeptide(L)'
;MLLAACATPEARVRSGLMSAGLSAPVSACMADRMVDRLSLGQLRKLGDLGKLKKRDPGEVTVKEFVKETRSLQDPEILAVVTSSGLICAVQ
;
A
#
# COMPACT_ATOMS: atom_id res chain seq x y z
N MET A 1 7.91 14.28 24.37
CA MET A 1 8.42 13.26 23.44
C MET A 1 7.63 13.32 22.13
N LEU A 2 8.11 14.07 21.14
CA LEU A 2 7.58 13.98 19.77
C LEU A 2 8.42 12.95 19.02
N LEU A 3 8.03 11.67 19.07
CA LEU A 3 8.48 10.72 18.06
C LEU A 3 7.65 10.96 16.78
N ALA A 4 7.85 12.12 16.16
CA ALA A 4 7.77 12.17 14.71
C ALA A 4 8.99 11.39 14.21
N ALA A 5 8.93 10.06 14.34
CA ALA A 5 9.90 9.19 13.72
C ALA A 5 9.98 9.59 12.25
N CYS A 6 11.20 9.60 11.70
CA CYS A 6 11.46 9.56 10.27
C CYS A 6 10.84 8.28 9.67
N ALA A 7 9.52 8.15 9.72
CA ALA A 7 8.80 7.15 8.95
C ALA A 7 8.89 7.64 7.52
N THR A 8 9.80 7.02 6.77
CA THR A 8 9.93 7.21 5.34
C THR A 8 8.55 7.06 4.69
N PRO A 9 8.30 7.72 3.54
CA PRO A 9 7.07 7.51 2.79
C PRO A 9 6.75 6.01 2.61
N GLU A 10 7.79 5.20 2.40
CA GLU A 10 7.74 3.76 2.30
C GLU A 10 7.21 3.11 3.58
N ALA A 11 7.77 3.43 4.76
CA ALA A 11 7.32 2.86 6.03
C ALA A 11 5.85 3.19 6.32
N ARG A 12 5.40 4.39 5.97
CA ARG A 12 3.97 4.77 6.08
C ARG A 12 3.09 3.97 5.13
N VAL A 13 3.51 3.82 3.88
CA VAL A 13 2.76 3.07 2.87
C VAL A 13 2.69 1.61 3.27
N ARG A 14 3.81 0.99 3.65
CA ARG A 14 3.86 -0.38 4.18
C ARG A 14 2.90 -0.58 5.35
N SER A 15 2.90 0.34 6.31
CA SER A 15 1.96 0.27 7.45
C SER A 15 0.50 0.38 7.01
N GLY A 16 0.20 1.24 6.03
CA GLY A 16 -1.13 1.35 5.44
C GLY A 16 -1.56 0.09 4.68
N LEU A 17 -0.65 -0.53 3.92
CA LEU A 17 -0.88 -1.79 3.20
C LEU A 17 -1.14 -2.94 4.18
N MET A 18 -0.35 -3.04 5.26
CA MET A 18 -0.58 -4.02 6.32
C MET A 18 -1.91 -3.78 7.03
N SER A 19 -2.25 -2.51 7.30
CA SER A 19 -3.54 -2.14 7.90
C SER A 19 -4.72 -2.47 6.97
N ALA A 20 -4.51 -2.46 5.65
CA ALA A 20 -5.49 -2.90 4.67
C ALA A 20 -5.65 -4.42 4.60
N GLY A 21 -4.84 -5.17 5.35
CA GLY A 21 -4.88 -6.63 5.44
C GLY A 21 -3.87 -7.35 4.56
N LEU A 22 -2.94 -6.65 3.90
CA LEU A 22 -1.85 -7.31 3.18
C LEU A 22 -0.81 -7.88 4.15
N SER A 23 -0.17 -8.99 3.78
CA SER A 23 0.90 -9.57 4.59
C SER A 23 2.11 -8.64 4.66
N ALA A 24 2.91 -8.74 5.73
CA ALA A 24 4.12 -7.94 5.92
C ALA A 24 5.15 -8.03 4.76
N PRO A 25 5.46 -9.22 4.18
CA PRO A 25 6.43 -9.31 3.07
C PRO A 25 5.89 -8.66 1.78
N VAL A 26 4.63 -8.93 1.43
CA VAL A 26 3.97 -8.31 0.27
C VAL A 26 3.91 -6.79 0.42
N SER A 27 3.54 -6.30 1.62
CA SER A 27 3.47 -4.88 1.91
C SER A 27 4.82 -4.17 1.79
N ALA A 28 5.92 -4.85 2.15
CA ALA A 28 7.27 -4.29 1.99
C ALA A 28 7.64 -4.18 0.50
N CYS A 29 7.48 -5.27 -0.27
CA CYS A 29 7.77 -5.28 -1.70
C CYS A 29 6.94 -4.24 -2.48
N MET A 30 5.66 -4.09 -2.13
CA MET A 30 4.79 -3.10 -2.76
C MET A 30 5.17 -1.67 -2.37
N ALA A 31 5.51 -1.41 -1.10
CA ALA A 31 5.86 -0.07 -0.64
C ALA A 31 7.14 0.46 -1.31
N ASP A 32 8.18 -0.38 -1.44
CA ASP A 32 9.44 -0.07 -2.13
C ASP A 32 9.19 0.37 -3.58
N ARG A 33 8.44 -0.44 -4.33
CA ARG A 33 8.05 -0.13 -5.72
C ARG A 33 7.18 1.12 -5.85
N MET A 34 6.34 1.39 -4.85
CA MET A 34 5.43 2.53 -4.87
C MET A 34 6.16 3.84 -4.62
N VAL A 35 7.14 3.87 -3.71
CA VAL A 35 7.90 5.11 -3.47
C VAL A 35 8.79 5.53 -4.62
N ASP A 36 9.19 4.57 -5.47
CA ASP A 36 9.92 4.85 -6.72
C ASP A 36 9.03 5.36 -7.86
N ARG A 37 7.72 5.09 -7.81
CA ARG A 37 6.80 5.30 -8.94
C ARG A 37 5.70 6.33 -8.68
N LEU A 38 5.30 6.52 -7.43
CA LEU A 38 4.21 7.40 -7.02
C LEU A 38 4.74 8.64 -6.33
N SER A 39 4.07 9.77 -6.56
CA SER A 39 4.30 11.00 -5.81
C SER A 39 3.81 10.88 -4.36
N LEU A 40 4.35 11.72 -3.47
CA LEU A 40 3.96 11.77 -2.05
C LEU A 40 2.44 11.98 -1.85
N GLY A 41 1.78 12.70 -2.77
CA GLY A 41 0.33 12.90 -2.73
C GLY A 41 -0.45 11.61 -2.99
N GLN A 42 -0.01 10.81 -3.95
CA GLN A 42 -0.63 9.51 -4.27
C GLN A 42 -0.37 8.47 -3.17
N LEU A 43 0.84 8.45 -2.60
CA LEU A 43 1.17 7.58 -1.46
C LEU A 43 0.29 7.89 -0.24
N ARG A 44 -0.02 9.17 0.01
CA ARG A 44 -0.97 9.56 1.07
C ARG A 44 -2.38 9.01 0.81
N LYS A 45 -2.92 9.21 -0.40
CA LYS A 45 -4.25 8.66 -0.78
C LYS A 45 -4.31 7.14 -0.59
N LEU A 46 -3.25 6.44 -0.98
CA LEU A 46 -3.16 4.99 -0.82
C LEU A 46 -3.11 4.58 0.65
N GLY A 47 -2.30 5.27 1.47
CA GLY A 47 -2.25 5.05 2.91
C GLY A 47 -3.58 5.32 3.60
N ASP A 48 -4.36 6.28 3.12
CA ASP A 48 -5.70 6.59 3.63
C ASP A 48 -6.72 5.49 3.29
N LEU A 49 -6.58 4.79 2.15
CA LEU A 49 -7.41 3.61 1.84
C LEU A 49 -7.30 2.53 2.94
N GLY A 50 -6.09 2.25 3.40
CA GLY A 50 -5.84 1.26 4.46
C GLY A 50 -6.43 1.66 5.82
N LYS A 51 -6.69 2.95 6.04
CA LYS A 51 -7.40 3.43 7.23
C LYS A 51 -8.91 3.21 7.13
N LEU A 52 -9.47 3.24 5.93
CA LEU A 52 -10.91 3.02 5.70
C LEU A 52 -11.31 1.56 5.91
N LYS A 53 -10.41 0.63 5.67
CA LYS A 53 -10.61 -0.81 5.89
C LYS A 53 -9.45 -1.39 6.71
N LYS A 54 -9.50 -1.20 8.03
CA LYS A 54 -8.61 -1.91 8.96
C LYS A 54 -8.95 -3.40 8.95
N ARG A 55 -7.95 -4.22 8.61
CA ARG A 55 -7.99 -5.69 8.59
C ARG A 55 -6.70 -6.23 9.18
N ASP A 56 -6.73 -7.48 9.62
CA ASP A 56 -5.55 -8.14 10.14
C ASP A 56 -4.54 -8.43 8.99
N PRO A 57 -3.23 -8.21 9.22
CA PRO A 57 -2.22 -8.43 8.18
C PRO A 57 -2.24 -9.89 7.68
N GLY A 58 -2.43 -10.07 6.37
CA GLY A 58 -2.54 -11.38 5.72
C GLY A 58 -3.98 -11.85 5.46
N GLU A 59 -5.01 -11.12 5.91
CA GLU A 59 -6.41 -11.44 5.59
C GLU A 59 -6.80 -11.12 4.14
N VAL A 60 -6.05 -10.24 3.47
CA VAL A 60 -6.37 -9.75 2.12
C VAL A 60 -5.31 -10.20 1.15
N THR A 61 -5.74 -10.78 0.03
CA THR A 61 -4.84 -11.07 -1.08
C THR A 61 -4.53 -9.81 -1.88
N VAL A 62 -3.40 -9.80 -2.57
CA VAL A 62 -3.04 -8.70 -3.50
C VAL A 62 -4.16 -8.42 -4.50
N LYS A 63 -4.81 -9.46 -5.01
CA LYS A 63 -5.91 -9.33 -5.98
C LYS A 63 -7.11 -8.60 -5.39
N GLU A 64 -7.50 -8.90 -4.17
CA GLU A 64 -8.58 -8.18 -3.48
C GLU A 64 -8.17 -6.75 -3.17
N PHE A 65 -6.93 -6.52 -2.73
CA PHE A 65 -6.41 -5.18 -2.51
C PHE A 65 -6.43 -4.31 -3.78
N VAL A 66 -6.04 -4.86 -4.94
CA VAL A 66 -6.12 -4.20 -6.26
C VAL A 66 -7.58 -3.82 -6.60
N LYS A 67 -8.54 -4.71 -6.28
CA LYS A 67 -9.96 -4.44 -6.52
C LYS A 67 -10.47 -3.29 -5.63
N GLU A 68 -10.04 -3.25 -4.38
CA GLU A 68 -10.42 -2.21 -3.41
C GLU A 68 -9.82 -0.85 -3.74
N THR A 69 -8.56 -0.82 -4.18
CA THR A 69 -7.86 0.42 -4.60
C THR A 69 -8.55 1.12 -5.77
N ARG A 70 -9.37 0.43 -6.56
CA ARG A 70 -10.20 1.03 -7.61
C ARG A 70 -11.16 2.10 -7.05
N SER A 71 -11.54 2.02 -5.78
CA SER A 71 -12.36 3.01 -5.10
C SER A 71 -11.68 4.38 -4.94
N LEU A 72 -10.35 4.45 -5.05
CA LEU A 72 -9.60 5.72 -5.01
C LEU A 72 -9.78 6.56 -6.28
N GLN A 73 -10.31 5.98 -7.36
CA GLN A 73 -10.52 6.65 -8.65
C GLN A 73 -9.25 7.34 -9.18
N ASP A 74 -8.08 6.78 -8.85
CA ASP A 74 -6.76 7.29 -9.22
C ASP A 74 -6.09 6.27 -10.15
N PRO A 75 -6.02 6.54 -11.47
CA PRO A 75 -5.57 5.57 -12.45
C PRO A 75 -4.09 5.22 -12.30
N GLU A 76 -3.27 6.16 -11.81
CA GLU A 76 -1.84 5.94 -11.60
C GLU A 76 -1.60 5.05 -10.37
N ILE A 77 -2.32 5.29 -9.28
CA ILE A 77 -2.32 4.39 -8.12
C ILE A 77 -2.75 2.99 -8.55
N LEU A 78 -3.83 2.86 -9.32
CA LEU A 78 -4.30 1.54 -9.77
C LEU A 78 -3.25 0.83 -10.63
N ALA A 79 -2.59 1.55 -11.55
CA ALA A 79 -1.53 0.99 -12.39
C ALA A 79 -0.32 0.51 -11.57
N VAL A 80 0.16 1.33 -10.62
CA VAL A 80 1.30 0.98 -9.76
C VAL A 80 0.94 -0.15 -8.80
N VAL A 81 -0.22 -0.09 -8.14
CA VAL A 81 -0.68 -1.15 -7.23
C VAL A 81 -0.84 -2.47 -7.97
N THR A 82 -1.40 -2.45 -9.19
CA THR A 82 -1.57 -3.68 -10.01
C THR A 82 -0.23 -4.24 -10.44
N SER A 83 0.67 -3.42 -10.98
CA SER A 83 1.99 -3.87 -11.46
C SER A 83 2.89 -4.36 -10.31
N SER A 84 2.97 -3.60 -9.22
CA SER A 84 3.69 -4.01 -8.00
C SER A 84 3.06 -5.25 -7.40
N GLY A 85 1.73 -5.30 -7.35
CA GLY A 85 0.98 -6.44 -6.84
C GLY A 85 1.28 -7.73 -7.61
N LEU A 86 1.28 -7.69 -8.94
CA LEU A 86 1.61 -8.85 -9.77
C LEU A 86 3.02 -9.38 -9.48
N ILE A 87 3.98 -8.50 -9.23
CA ILE A 87 5.38 -8.90 -8.99
C ILE A 87 5.56 -9.39 -7.54
N CYS A 88 4.94 -8.73 -6.57
CA CYS A 88 5.08 -9.04 -5.15
C CYS A 88 4.18 -10.20 -4.69
N ALA A 89 3.13 -10.55 -5.45
CA ALA A 89 2.26 -11.69 -5.13
C ALA A 89 2.91 -13.05 -5.41
N VAL A 90 4.01 -13.07 -6.16
CA VAL A 90 4.75 -14.29 -6.54
C VAL A 90 5.98 -14.51 -5.67
N GLN A 91 6.24 -13.60 -4.71
CA GLN A 91 7.43 -13.58 -3.86
C GLN A 91 7.13 -14.10 -2.46
#